data_AF-A0A957AQ49-F1
#
_entry.id   AF-A0A957AQ49-F1
#
_cell.length_a   1.000
_cell.length_b   1.000
_cell.length_c   1.000
_cell.angle_alpha   90.00
_cell.angle_beta   90.00
_cell.angle_gamma   90.00
#
_symmetry.space_group_name_H-M   'P 1'
#
loop_
_entity.id
_entity.type
_entity.pdbx_description
1 polymer ?
#
loop_
_entity_poly.entity_id
_entity_poly.type
_entity_poly.pdbx_seq_one_letter_code
_entity_poly.pdbx_strand_id
1 'polypeptide(L)'
;MKLQVTQKLGHKVAGHTTRPETREAVWAFMKSYMQTSQGRPPTTREIRAGAGLRSLSTVHLALADLEYDGLIRRGEFGTTRGIRIVGATYRLPEEAGEKSGGNE
;
A
#
# COMPACT_ATOMS: atom_id res chain seq x y z
N MET A 1 1.18 -17.46 -31.10
CA MET A 1 0.56 -16.19 -30.70
C MET A 1 1.46 -15.52 -29.67
N LYS A 2 2.21 -14.49 -30.06
CA LYS A 2 3.13 -13.77 -29.16
C LYS A 2 2.31 -12.73 -28.41
N LEU A 3 2.01 -12.95 -27.13
CA LEU A 3 1.58 -11.86 -26.26
C LEU A 3 2.82 -11.03 -25.93
N GLN A 4 2.99 -9.92 -26.65
CA GLN A 4 3.80 -8.82 -26.16
C GLN A 4 3.07 -8.22 -24.95
N VAL A 5 3.49 -8.58 -23.74
CA VAL A 5 3.12 -7.81 -22.54
C VAL A 5 4.00 -6.56 -22.53
N THR A 6 3.55 -5.55 -23.25
CA THR A 6 4.08 -4.20 -23.15
C THR A 6 3.60 -3.58 -21.85
N GLN A 7 4.43 -3.55 -20.79
CA GLN A 7 4.31 -2.49 -19.77
C GLN A 7 5.69 -2.07 -19.28
N LYS A 8 6.29 -1.18 -20.08
CA LYS A 8 7.35 -0.28 -19.66
C LYS A 8 6.66 0.85 -18.88
N LEU A 9 6.56 0.76 -17.56
CA LEU A 9 6.21 1.92 -16.75
C LEU A 9 7.01 1.91 -15.45
N GLY A 10 8.27 2.34 -15.56
CA GLY A 10 8.92 2.97 -14.42
C GLY A 10 8.17 4.26 -14.15
N HIS A 11 7.25 4.24 -13.18
CA HIS A 11 6.54 5.43 -12.73
C HIS A 11 7.55 6.33 -12.02
N LYS A 12 8.05 7.34 -12.74
CA LYS A 12 9.01 8.31 -12.22
C LYS A 12 8.23 9.47 -11.61
N VAL A 13 7.75 9.29 -10.39
CA VAL A 13 7.25 10.43 -9.59
C VAL A 13 8.46 11.25 -9.12
N ALA A 14 8.30 12.56 -8.97
CA ALA A 14 9.37 13.47 -8.58
C ALA A 14 10.08 12.95 -7.30
N GLY A 15 11.31 12.43 -7.47
CA GLY A 15 12.18 11.95 -6.38
C GLY A 15 12.02 10.49 -5.91
N HIS A 16 11.04 9.71 -6.40
CA HIS A 16 10.85 8.32 -5.96
C HIS A 16 10.74 7.39 -7.16
N THR A 17 11.50 6.31 -7.16
CA THR A 17 11.46 5.31 -8.22
C THR A 17 11.37 3.94 -7.56
N THR A 18 10.15 3.42 -7.42
CA THR A 18 9.97 2.03 -7.01
C THR A 18 10.04 1.13 -8.23
N ARG A 19 10.60 -0.07 -8.02
CA ARG A 19 10.59 -1.13 -9.03
C ARG A 19 9.13 -1.55 -9.31
N PRO A 20 8.69 -1.64 -10.58
CA PRO A 20 7.31 -1.96 -10.92
C PRO A 20 6.85 -3.29 -10.32
N GLU A 21 7.72 -4.30 -10.28
CA GLU A 21 7.45 -5.60 -9.67
C GLU A 21 7.15 -5.50 -8.16
N THR A 22 7.81 -4.59 -7.45
CA THR A 22 7.56 -4.34 -6.03
C THR A 22 6.22 -3.65 -5.84
N ARG A 23 5.93 -2.64 -6.65
CA ARG A 23 4.64 -1.94 -6.65
C ARG A 23 3.50 -2.91 -6.90
N GLU A 24 3.64 -3.77 -7.91
CA GLU A 24 2.66 -4.80 -8.24
C GLU A 24 2.50 -5.83 -7.13
N ALA A 25 3.58 -6.29 -6.48
CA ALA A 25 3.51 -7.21 -5.35
C ALA A 25 2.74 -6.61 -4.15
N VAL A 26 2.99 -5.35 -3.82
CA VAL A 26 2.25 -4.62 -2.78
C VAL A 26 0.77 -4.52 -3.14
N TRP A 27 0.47 -4.13 -4.38
CA TRP A 27 -0.91 -3.99 -4.86
C TRP A 27 -1.67 -5.32 -4.86
N ALA A 28 -1.04 -6.39 -5.35
CA ALA A 28 -1.61 -7.73 -5.37
C ALA A 28 -1.90 -8.22 -3.96
N PHE A 29 -0.94 -8.06 -3.04
CA PHE A 29 -1.14 -8.42 -1.63
C PHE A 29 -2.29 -7.65 -0.99
N MET A 30 -2.36 -6.33 -1.17
CA MET A 30 -3.41 -5.50 -0.56
C MET A 30 -4.82 -5.95 -0.96
N LYS A 31 -5.05 -6.20 -2.26
CA LYS A 31 -6.33 -6.70 -2.76
C LYS A 31 -6.69 -8.05 -2.16
N SER A 32 -5.74 -8.99 -2.16
CA SER A 32 -5.94 -10.33 -1.60
C SER A 32 -6.21 -10.27 -0.10
N TYR A 33 -5.44 -9.46 0.65
CA TYR A 33 -5.62 -9.28 2.09
C TYR A 33 -7.00 -8.71 2.42
N MET A 34 -7.49 -7.73 1.65
CA MET A 34 -8.82 -7.17 1.88
C MET A 34 -9.95 -8.18 1.63
N GLN A 35 -9.79 -9.04 0.62
CA GLN A 35 -10.74 -10.10 0.32
C GLN A 35 -10.77 -11.15 1.43
N THR A 36 -9.61 -11.58 1.92
CA THR A 36 -9.49 -12.60 2.97
C THR A 36 -9.83 -12.06 4.36
N SER A 37 -9.55 -10.78 4.63
CA SER A 37 -9.73 -10.16 5.94
C SER A 37 -11.07 -9.42 6.10
N GLN A 38 -12.05 -9.73 5.23
CA GLN A 38 -13.42 -9.19 5.29
C GLN A 38 -13.47 -7.65 5.38
N GLY A 39 -12.63 -6.96 4.60
CA GLY A 39 -12.60 -5.49 4.56
C GLY A 39 -11.72 -4.83 5.63
N ARG A 40 -10.92 -5.58 6.38
CA ARG A 40 -9.90 -5.02 7.28
C ARG A 40 -8.74 -4.43 6.46
N PRO A 41 -8.37 -3.15 6.62
CA PRO A 41 -7.22 -2.58 5.90
C PRO A 41 -5.89 -3.12 6.45
N PRO A 42 -4.90 -3.45 5.59
CA PRO A 42 -3.61 -3.93 6.03
C PRO A 42 -2.73 -2.81 6.62
N THR A 43 -1.78 -3.19 7.47
CA THR A 43 -0.69 -2.34 7.97
C THR A 43 0.55 -2.46 7.08
N THR A 44 1.47 -1.49 7.17
CA THR A 44 2.75 -1.52 6.43
C THR A 44 3.58 -2.77 6.75
N ARG A 45 3.50 -3.28 8.00
CA ARG A 45 4.20 -4.51 8.43
C ARG A 45 3.60 -5.75 7.79
N GLU A 46 2.27 -5.84 7.74
CA GLU A 46 1.56 -6.93 7.05
C GLU A 46 1.87 -6.90 5.55
N ILE A 47 1.87 -5.72 4.93
CA ILE A 47 2.23 -5.55 3.51
C ILE A 47 3.65 -6.03 3.26
N ARG A 48 4.62 -5.62 4.09
CA ARG A 48 6.00 -6.09 3.96
C ARG A 48 6.10 -7.61 3.99
N ALA A 49 5.49 -8.22 5.01
CA ALA A 49 5.56 -9.66 5.21
C ALA A 49 4.86 -10.42 4.07
N GLY A 50 3.67 -9.97 3.68
CA GLY A 50 2.85 -10.63 2.66
C GLY A 50 3.31 -10.39 1.22
N ALA A 51 3.93 -9.25 0.93
CA ALA A 51 4.55 -8.97 -0.37
C ALA A 51 6.01 -9.48 -0.47
N GLY A 52 6.56 -10.07 0.61
CA GLY A 52 7.92 -10.63 0.60
C GLY A 52 9.04 -9.60 0.50
N LEU A 53 8.83 -8.38 1.01
CA LEU A 53 9.76 -7.27 0.86
C LEU A 53 10.81 -7.22 1.98
N ARG A 54 12.06 -6.91 1.62
CA ARG A 54 13.15 -6.84 2.60
C ARG A 54 13.04 -5.66 3.57
N SER A 55 12.53 -4.51 3.12
CA SER A 55 12.48 -3.28 3.92
C SER A 55 11.10 -2.61 3.90
N LEU A 56 10.74 -1.97 5.01
CA LEU A 56 9.56 -1.11 5.10
C LEU A 56 9.70 0.13 4.22
N SER A 57 10.92 0.67 4.05
CA SER A 57 11.15 1.82 3.17
C SER A 57 10.71 1.51 1.74
N THR A 58 10.95 0.29 1.25
CA THR A 58 10.49 -0.16 -0.07
C THR A 58 8.96 -0.22 -0.15
N VAL A 59 8.27 -0.58 0.94
CA VAL A 59 6.81 -0.51 1.01
C VAL A 59 6.33 0.94 0.91
N HIS A 60 6.95 1.87 1.65
CA HIS A 60 6.57 3.27 1.63
C HIS A 60 6.71 3.90 0.23
N LEU A 61 7.78 3.54 -0.50
CA LEU A 61 7.99 3.96 -1.89
C LEU A 61 6.89 3.41 -2.80
N ALA A 62 6.62 2.10 -2.73
CA ALA A 62 5.55 1.46 -3.52
C ALA A 62 4.17 2.09 -3.24
N LEU A 63 3.87 2.36 -1.96
CA LEU A 63 2.62 2.99 -1.57
C LEU A 63 2.53 4.44 -2.06
N ALA A 64 3.63 5.19 -2.09
CA ALA A 64 3.66 6.55 -2.63
C ALA A 64 3.32 6.54 -4.13
N ASP A 65 3.87 5.59 -4.89
CA ASP A 65 3.56 5.45 -6.32
C ASP A 65 2.08 5.07 -6.52
N LEU A 66 1.54 4.13 -5.73
CA LEU A 66 0.13 3.76 -5.79
C LEU A 66 -0.83 4.90 -5.40
N GLU A 67 -0.43 5.74 -4.43
CA GLU A 67 -1.19 6.90 -4.01
C GLU A 67 -1.17 8.00 -5.06
N TYR A 68 -0.01 8.23 -5.69
CA TYR A 68 0.12 9.16 -6.80
C TYR A 68 -0.77 8.77 -7.99
N ASP A 69 -0.87 7.47 -8.28
CA ASP A 69 -1.77 6.96 -9.31
C ASP A 69 -3.26 6.97 -8.89
N GLY A 70 -3.56 7.43 -7.67
CA GLY A 70 -4.93 7.51 -7.15
C GLY A 70 -5.57 6.15 -6.83
N LEU A 71 -4.79 5.07 -6.80
CA LEU A 71 -5.27 3.72 -6.49
C LEU A 71 -5.52 3.53 -4.99
N ILE A 72 -4.75 4.24 -4.16
CA ILE A 72 -4.84 4.18 -2.71
C ILE A 72 -4.82 5.59 -2.10
N ARG A 73 -5.18 5.67 -0.82
CA ARG A 73 -5.01 6.81 0.07
C ARG A 73 -4.41 6.34 1.38
N ARG A 74 -3.45 7.09 1.90
CA ARG A 74 -2.89 6.86 3.23
C ARG A 74 -3.47 7.87 4.23
N GLY A 75 -3.76 7.39 5.44
CA GLY A 75 -4.02 8.26 6.60
C GLY A 75 -2.74 8.91 7.12
N GLU A 76 -2.86 9.64 8.23
CA GLU A 76 -1.72 10.27 8.89
C GLU A 76 -0.62 9.25 9.24
N PHE A 77 0.63 9.72 9.21
CA PHE A 77 1.77 8.88 9.54
C PHE A 77 1.67 8.41 11.00
N GLY A 78 1.86 7.12 11.24
CA GLY A 78 1.71 6.51 12.57
C GLY A 78 0.30 5.99 12.88
N THR A 79 -0.71 6.28 12.07
CA THR A 79 -2.04 5.66 12.24
C THR A 79 -2.04 4.20 11.80
N THR A 80 -2.36 3.31 12.74
CA THR A 80 -2.54 1.88 12.47
C THR A 80 -3.66 1.66 11.45
N ARG A 81 -3.40 0.87 10.39
CA ARG A 81 -4.37 0.54 9.32
C ARG A 81 -4.92 1.73 8.54
N GLY A 82 -4.14 2.80 8.40
CA GLY A 82 -4.49 3.98 7.60
C GLY A 82 -4.48 3.79 6.07
N ILE A 83 -4.14 2.61 5.54
CA ILE A 83 -3.99 2.39 4.10
C ILE A 83 -5.33 1.95 3.49
N ARG A 84 -5.87 2.73 2.54
CA ARG A 84 -7.16 2.52 1.90
C ARG A 84 -7.02 2.48 0.37
N ILE A 85 -7.46 1.42 -0.25
CA ILE A 85 -7.78 1.30 -1.68
C ILE A 85 -8.98 2.19 -2.00
N VAL A 86 -8.83 3.03 -3.02
CA VAL A 86 -9.91 3.89 -3.51
C VAL A 86 -11.02 3.04 -4.11
N GLY A 87 -12.27 3.29 -3.70
CA GLY A 87 -13.44 2.54 -4.16
C GLY A 87 -13.69 1.21 -3.46
N ALA A 88 -12.87 0.81 -2.48
CA ALA A 88 -13.11 -0.40 -1.70
C ALA A 88 -13.89 -0.11 -0.40
N THR A 89 -14.74 -1.05 0.01
CA THR A 89 -15.49 -0.98 1.27
C THR A 89 -14.63 -1.50 2.42
N TYR A 90 -14.56 -0.74 3.51
CA TYR A 90 -13.77 -1.07 4.70
C TYR A 90 -14.66 -1.38 5.89
N ARG A 91 -14.29 -2.42 6.63
CA ARG A 91 -14.75 -2.65 7.99
C ARG A 91 -13.55 -2.38 8.91
N LEU A 92 -13.46 -1.15 9.40
CA LEU A 92 -12.55 -0.87 10.49
C LEU A 92 -13.10 -1.60 11.73
N PRO A 93 -12.33 -2.49 12.39
CA PRO A 93 -12.71 -2.89 13.73
C PRO A 93 -12.71 -1.62 14.60
N GLU A 94 -13.56 -1.58 15.63
CA GLU A 94 -13.71 -0.47 16.58
C GLU A 94 -12.44 -0.30 17.45
N GLU A 95 -11.28 -0.16 16.83
CA GLU A 95 -9.99 -0.09 17.51
C GLU A 95 -9.51 1.35 17.46
N ALA A 96 -9.90 2.05 18.53
CA ALA A 96 -9.21 3.14 19.20
C ALA A 96 -8.62 4.24 18.30
N GLY A 97 -9.36 5.35 18.23
CA GLY A 97 -8.71 6.65 18.19
C GLY A 97 -7.66 6.76 19.30
N GLU A 98 -6.67 7.61 19.05
CA GLU A 98 -5.74 8.17 20.03
C GLU A 98 -4.56 7.29 20.46
N LYS A 99 -3.43 7.52 19.80
CA LYS A 99 -2.27 8.03 20.54
C LYS A 99 -1.75 9.29 19.85
N SER A 100 -2.09 10.42 20.48
CA SER A 100 -1.34 11.67 20.39
C SER A 100 0.15 11.41 20.64
N GLY A 101 1.01 12.11 19.91
CA GLY A 101 2.46 12.04 20.05
C GLY A 101 3.07 13.20 19.28
N GLY A 102 2.80 14.42 19.73
CA GLY A 102 3.57 15.59 19.34
C GLY A 102 5.05 15.33 19.60
N ASN A 103 5.89 15.73 18.66
CA ASN A 103 7.29 15.95 18.97
C ASN A 103 7.50 17.45 18.97
N GLU A 104 7.74 17.94 20.18
CA GLU A 104 8.25 19.28 20.51
C GLU A 104 9.57 19.59 19.77
#